data_AF-A0A251XLA0-F1
#
_entry.id   AF-A0A251XLA0-F1
#
_cell.length_a   1.000
_cell.length_b   1.000
_cell.length_c   1.000
_cell.angle_alpha   90.00
_cell.angle_beta   90.00
_cell.angle_gamma   90.00
#
_symmetry.space_group_name_H-M   'P 1'
#
loop_
_entity.id
_entity.type
_entity.pdbx_description
1 polymer ?
#
loop_
_entity_poly.entity_id
_entity_poly.type
_entity_poly.pdbx_seq_one_letter_code
_entity_poly.pdbx_strand_id
1 'polypeptide(L)'
;MLFLNNAINQGILTPLGTTEALQNGKSILFLLEANPGPGLGVLLAFAIFGAGAARSTAPGAILIQFVGGIHEIYFPYVLSKPLLFLAVIAGGASGVATNVAFGSGLRGPASPGSIIAVLGQTERNSFVGVILSVIISAAVTFVVAAVILRTGKKGSGDFGAAVAATQANKGKESSILSGLGAETGTAGTVGGLADGASAAGTDGGTATTTRIQDIVFACDAGMGSSAMGASVLRNKMKKAGVTDVTVVNKAIAALDGTADLVITQRELTDRARQKSPSSEHVSVDNFMNSPRYDEIVELVQKQRSES
;
A
#
# COMPACT_ATOMS: atom_id res chain seq x y z
N MET A 1 7.10 3.11 -14.24
CA MET A 1 8.12 2.29 -13.55
C MET A 1 7.57 0.92 -13.15
N LEU A 2 6.50 0.84 -12.33
CA LEU A 2 5.95 -0.42 -11.80
C LEU A 2 5.42 -1.41 -12.85
N PHE A 3 4.67 -0.95 -13.86
CA PHE A 3 4.19 -1.82 -14.95
C PHE A 3 5.34 -2.40 -15.79
N LEU A 4 6.36 -1.58 -16.07
CA LEU A 4 7.53 -2.00 -16.82
C LEU A 4 8.36 -3.03 -16.04
N ASN A 5 8.45 -2.88 -14.72
CA ASN A 5 9.11 -3.83 -13.84
C ASN A 5 8.46 -5.22 -13.93
N ASN A 6 7.12 -5.29 -13.86
CA ASN A 6 6.43 -6.57 -13.97
C ASN A 6 6.57 -7.21 -15.38
N ALA A 7 6.55 -6.39 -16.43
CA ALA A 7 6.75 -6.85 -17.81
C ALA A 7 8.19 -7.35 -18.05
N ILE A 8 9.20 -6.68 -17.51
CA ILE A 8 10.59 -7.12 -17.60
C ILE A 8 10.80 -8.39 -16.77
N ASN A 9 10.31 -8.43 -15.54
CA ASN A 9 10.49 -9.58 -14.66
C ASN A 9 9.81 -10.86 -15.20
N GLN A 10 8.51 -10.78 -15.47
CA GLN A 10 7.74 -11.94 -15.91
C GLN A 10 7.93 -12.23 -17.41
N GLY A 11 8.13 -11.20 -18.22
CA GLY A 11 8.23 -11.34 -19.68
C GLY A 11 9.63 -11.63 -20.19
N ILE A 12 10.69 -11.25 -19.46
CA ILE A 12 12.08 -11.36 -19.94
C ILE A 12 12.96 -12.11 -18.95
N LEU A 13 13.08 -11.63 -17.71
CA LEU A 13 14.03 -12.17 -16.73
C LEU A 13 13.68 -13.59 -16.27
N THR A 14 12.40 -13.86 -16.02
CA THR A 14 11.94 -15.17 -15.56
C THR A 14 12.13 -16.26 -16.64
N PRO A 15 11.73 -16.07 -17.90
CA PRO A 15 12.03 -17.02 -18.97
C PRO A 15 13.53 -17.27 -19.14
N LEU A 16 14.35 -16.20 -19.24
CA LEU A 16 15.79 -16.32 -19.40
C LEU A 16 16.46 -17.04 -18.21
N GLY A 17 16.09 -16.65 -16.99
CA GLY A 17 16.59 -17.28 -15.77
C GLY A 17 16.19 -18.75 -15.67
N THR A 18 15.01 -19.11 -16.16
CA THR A 18 14.56 -20.52 -16.19
C THR A 18 15.39 -21.33 -17.19
N THR A 19 15.65 -20.80 -18.38
CA THR A 19 16.53 -21.45 -19.36
C THR A 19 17.95 -21.63 -18.81
N GLU A 20 18.51 -20.60 -18.18
CA GLU A 20 19.84 -20.66 -17.57
C GLU A 20 19.87 -21.65 -16.39
N ALA A 21 18.86 -21.67 -15.53
CA ALA A 21 18.79 -22.59 -14.40
C ALA A 21 18.61 -24.05 -14.82
N LEU A 22 17.95 -24.33 -15.96
CA LEU A 22 17.88 -25.68 -16.51
C LEU A 22 19.26 -26.18 -16.99
N GLN A 23 20.13 -25.29 -17.47
CA GLN A 23 21.45 -25.64 -17.96
C GLN A 23 22.50 -25.68 -16.84
N ASN A 24 22.49 -24.68 -15.97
CA ASN A 24 23.53 -24.42 -14.98
C ASN A 24 23.10 -24.76 -13.54
N GLY A 25 21.86 -25.20 -13.34
CA GLY A 25 21.25 -25.50 -12.04
C GLY A 25 20.81 -24.27 -11.24
N LYS A 26 21.15 -23.06 -11.70
CA LYS A 26 20.82 -21.77 -11.07
C LYS A 26 20.92 -20.61 -12.05
N SER A 27 20.31 -19.48 -11.72
CA SER A 27 20.48 -18.21 -12.42
C SER A 27 20.55 -17.04 -11.43
N ILE A 28 21.43 -16.09 -11.75
CA ILE A 28 21.51 -14.80 -11.04
C ILE A 28 20.34 -13.87 -11.40
N LEU A 29 19.69 -14.08 -12.55
CA LEU A 29 18.63 -13.21 -13.05
C LEU A 29 17.43 -13.15 -12.10
N PHE A 30 17.16 -14.25 -11.38
CA PHE A 30 16.12 -14.28 -10.36
C PHE A 30 16.38 -13.37 -9.16
N LEU A 31 17.64 -12.97 -8.91
CA LEU A 31 18.01 -12.07 -7.82
C LEU A 31 18.00 -10.59 -8.22
N LEU A 32 17.93 -10.27 -9.51
CA LEU A 32 17.96 -8.88 -9.98
C LEU A 32 16.81 -8.05 -9.41
N GLU A 33 15.62 -8.66 -9.29
CA GLU A 33 14.47 -8.02 -8.66
C GLU A 33 14.14 -8.59 -7.28
N ALA A 34 14.41 -9.87 -7.03
CA ALA A 34 14.02 -10.49 -5.76
C ALA A 34 14.94 -10.13 -4.58
N ASN A 35 16.13 -9.57 -4.80
CA ASN A 35 17.04 -9.21 -3.72
C ASN A 35 16.40 -8.15 -2.79
N PRO A 36 16.08 -8.48 -1.52
CA PRO A 36 15.42 -7.53 -0.62
C PRO A 36 16.40 -6.52 0.01
N GLY A 37 17.70 -6.67 -0.24
CA GLY A 37 18.78 -5.86 0.32
C GLY A 37 18.63 -4.36 0.08
N PRO A 38 18.44 -3.86 -1.16
CA PRO A 38 18.33 -2.42 -1.41
C PRO A 38 17.16 -1.80 -0.65
N GLY A 39 15.98 -2.44 -0.68
CA GLY A 39 14.80 -1.98 0.05
C GLY A 39 15.03 -1.95 1.56
N LEU A 40 15.63 -3.00 2.12
CA LEU A 40 16.02 -3.05 3.54
C LEU A 40 16.94 -1.88 3.92
N GLY A 41 17.95 -1.59 3.09
CA GLY A 41 18.90 -0.49 3.33
C GLY A 41 18.22 0.88 3.38
N VAL A 42 17.29 1.17 2.46
CA VAL A 42 16.51 2.42 2.46
C VAL A 42 15.68 2.51 3.74
N LEU A 43 14.95 1.46 4.09
CA LEU A 43 14.04 1.47 5.23
C LEU A 43 14.80 1.59 6.56
N LEU A 44 15.95 0.93 6.71
CA LEU A 44 16.83 1.12 7.87
C LEU A 44 17.33 2.56 7.97
N ALA A 45 17.68 3.20 6.85
CA ALA A 45 18.10 4.59 6.84
C ALA A 45 16.96 5.53 7.28
N PHE A 46 15.72 5.27 6.88
CA PHE A 46 14.56 6.03 7.36
C PHE A 46 14.22 5.76 8.82
N ALA A 47 14.33 4.52 9.29
CA ALA A 47 14.11 4.18 10.69
C ALA A 47 15.08 4.94 11.63
N ILE A 48 16.33 5.13 11.20
CA ILE A 48 17.38 5.76 12.01
C ILE A 48 17.51 7.27 11.76
N PHE A 49 17.41 7.75 10.52
CA PHE A 49 17.68 9.14 10.12
C PHE A 49 16.47 9.85 9.48
N GLY A 50 15.38 9.14 9.21
CA GLY A 50 14.14 9.73 8.72
C GLY A 50 13.46 10.61 9.77
N ALA A 51 12.42 11.33 9.32
CA ALA A 51 11.59 12.20 10.15
C ALA A 51 10.10 12.01 9.85
N GLY A 52 9.25 12.34 10.82
CA GLY A 52 7.79 12.27 10.68
C GLY A 52 7.26 10.86 10.41
N ALA A 53 6.18 10.78 9.62
CA ALA A 53 5.52 9.53 9.26
C ALA A 53 6.45 8.51 8.57
N ALA A 54 7.38 8.98 7.75
CA ALA A 54 8.36 8.13 7.08
C ALA A 54 9.31 7.44 8.09
N ARG A 55 9.57 8.04 9.27
CA ARG A 55 10.37 7.39 10.31
C ARG A 55 9.55 6.37 11.09
N SER A 56 8.35 6.75 11.52
CA SER A 56 7.51 5.91 12.39
C SER A 56 7.04 4.65 11.70
N THR A 57 6.78 4.72 10.39
CA THR A 57 6.27 3.59 9.60
C THR A 57 7.37 2.66 9.06
N ALA A 58 8.64 3.11 9.02
CA ALA A 58 9.74 2.34 8.45
C ALA A 58 9.94 0.95 9.09
N PRO A 59 9.89 0.77 10.44
CA PRO A 59 10.05 -0.55 11.05
C PRO A 59 8.98 -1.56 10.62
N GLY A 60 7.72 -1.13 10.47
CA GLY A 60 6.64 -1.97 9.96
C GLY A 60 6.85 -2.33 8.48
N ALA A 61 7.27 -1.35 7.68
CA ALA A 61 7.60 -1.58 6.28
C ALA A 61 8.78 -2.55 6.10
N ILE A 62 9.76 -2.58 7.02
CA ILE A 62 10.87 -3.57 6.98
C ILE A 62 10.31 -4.98 7.04
N LEU A 63 9.38 -5.26 7.95
CA LEU A 63 8.81 -6.59 8.11
C LEU A 63 8.06 -7.02 6.84
N ILE A 64 7.22 -6.13 6.29
CA ILE A 64 6.43 -6.36 5.08
C ILE A 64 7.32 -6.57 3.85
N GLN A 65 8.38 -5.76 3.72
CA GLN A 65 9.35 -5.82 2.63
C GLN A 65 10.18 -7.10 2.71
N PHE A 66 10.88 -7.28 3.82
CA PHE A 66 11.98 -8.23 3.94
C PHE A 66 11.45 -9.64 4.19
N VAL A 67 10.44 -9.78 5.05
CA VAL A 67 9.82 -11.06 5.39
C VAL A 67 8.59 -11.33 4.53
N GLY A 68 7.77 -10.31 4.27
CA GLY A 68 6.58 -10.45 3.42
C GLY A 68 6.90 -10.49 1.92
N GLY A 69 8.03 -9.93 1.49
CA GLY A 69 8.44 -9.93 0.09
C GLY A 69 7.70 -8.93 -0.81
N ILE A 70 7.06 -7.93 -0.21
CA ILE A 70 6.25 -6.94 -0.95
C ILE A 70 7.09 -5.71 -1.24
N HIS A 71 7.79 -5.77 -2.37
CA HIS A 71 8.84 -4.81 -2.73
C HIS A 71 8.37 -3.38 -2.98
N GLU A 72 7.07 -3.17 -3.15
CA GLU A 72 6.53 -1.84 -3.41
C GLU A 72 6.38 -1.01 -2.13
N ILE A 73 6.47 -1.62 -0.94
CA ILE A 73 6.26 -0.91 0.33
C ILE A 73 7.34 0.14 0.60
N TYR A 74 8.55 -0.03 0.05
CA TYR A 74 9.63 0.96 0.20
C TYR A 74 9.63 2.05 -0.88
N PHE A 75 8.79 1.96 -1.92
CA PHE A 75 8.77 2.94 -3.01
C PHE A 75 8.38 4.35 -2.58
N PRO A 76 7.37 4.56 -1.70
CA PRO A 76 7.06 5.89 -1.19
C PRO A 76 8.26 6.56 -0.50
N TYR A 77 9.10 5.77 0.16
CA TYR A 77 10.32 6.26 0.82
C TYR A 77 11.32 6.78 -0.20
N VAL A 78 11.54 6.06 -1.30
CA VAL A 78 12.43 6.49 -2.39
C VAL A 78 11.84 7.70 -3.13
N LEU A 79 10.54 7.69 -3.44
CA LEU A 79 9.87 8.78 -4.14
C LEU A 79 9.81 10.08 -3.32
N SER A 80 9.80 9.99 -1.99
CA SER A 80 9.81 11.18 -1.12
C SER A 80 11.07 12.04 -1.30
N LYS A 81 12.18 11.45 -1.74
CA LYS A 81 13.46 12.13 -2.05
C LYS A 81 14.11 11.43 -3.25
N PRO A 82 13.92 11.94 -4.49
CA PRO A 82 14.42 11.28 -5.71
C PRO A 82 15.91 10.93 -5.72
N LEU A 83 16.75 11.64 -4.97
CA LEU A 83 18.17 11.32 -4.86
C LEU A 83 18.42 9.91 -4.28
N LEU A 84 17.46 9.34 -3.53
CA LEU A 84 17.53 7.98 -3.00
C LEU A 84 17.52 6.89 -4.08
N PHE A 85 17.13 7.19 -5.32
CA PHE A 85 17.31 6.25 -6.43
C PHE A 85 18.79 5.86 -6.60
N LEU A 86 19.73 6.78 -6.35
CA LEU A 86 21.16 6.48 -6.39
C LEU A 86 21.56 5.44 -5.34
N ALA A 87 20.94 5.47 -4.16
CA ALA A 87 21.21 4.51 -3.09
C ALA A 87 20.72 3.11 -3.45
N VAL A 88 19.54 3.01 -4.08
CA VAL A 88 18.97 1.73 -4.54
C VAL A 88 19.78 1.16 -5.69
N ILE A 89 20.18 1.99 -6.66
CA ILE A 89 21.03 1.56 -7.78
C ILE A 89 22.39 1.06 -7.28
N ALA A 90 23.04 1.81 -6.38
CA ALA A 90 24.34 1.44 -5.84
C ALA A 90 24.29 0.12 -5.06
N GLY A 91 23.29 -0.07 -4.20
CA GLY A 91 23.14 -1.33 -3.48
C GLY A 91 22.69 -2.49 -4.36
N GLY A 92 21.84 -2.24 -5.36
CA GLY A 92 21.49 -3.25 -6.36
C GLY A 92 22.74 -3.73 -7.09
N ALA A 93 23.55 -2.80 -7.61
CA ALA A 93 24.80 -3.11 -8.28
C ALA A 93 25.79 -3.87 -7.39
N SER A 94 25.94 -3.50 -6.11
CA SER A 94 26.82 -4.22 -5.19
C SER A 94 26.34 -5.63 -4.87
N GLY A 95 25.02 -5.84 -4.78
CA GLY A 95 24.42 -7.17 -4.63
C GLY A 95 24.68 -8.05 -5.86
N VAL A 96 24.46 -7.51 -7.07
CA VAL A 96 24.74 -8.22 -8.31
C VAL A 96 26.23 -8.56 -8.43
N ALA A 97 27.12 -7.60 -8.18
CA ALA A 97 28.56 -7.82 -8.20
C ALA A 97 29.00 -8.92 -7.22
N THR A 98 28.40 -8.95 -6.02
CA THR A 98 28.65 -10.03 -5.05
C THR A 98 28.22 -11.39 -5.60
N ASN A 99 27.03 -11.48 -6.19
CA ASN A 99 26.58 -12.74 -6.77
C ASN A 99 27.42 -13.20 -7.96
N VAL A 100 27.89 -12.27 -8.80
CA VAL A 100 28.83 -12.57 -9.89
C VAL A 100 30.16 -13.11 -9.33
N ALA A 101 30.72 -12.46 -8.31
CA ALA A 101 31.99 -12.86 -7.71
C ALA A 101 31.93 -14.26 -7.07
N PHE A 102 30.80 -14.63 -6.46
CA PHE A 102 30.59 -15.95 -5.85
C PHE A 102 29.97 -16.98 -6.80
N GLY A 103 29.61 -16.58 -8.02
CA GLY A 103 28.83 -17.40 -8.94
C GLY A 103 27.53 -17.91 -8.32
N SER A 104 26.87 -17.12 -7.47
CA SER A 104 25.66 -17.52 -6.75
C SER A 104 24.38 -17.17 -7.50
N GLY A 105 23.33 -17.96 -7.26
CA GLY A 105 22.03 -17.77 -7.90
C GLY A 105 20.94 -18.62 -7.28
N LEU A 106 19.73 -18.46 -7.81
CA LEU A 106 18.54 -19.21 -7.40
C LEU A 106 18.19 -20.28 -8.44
N ARG A 107 17.54 -21.35 -7.99
CA ARG A 107 17.05 -22.45 -8.85
C ARG A 107 15.79 -22.08 -9.64
N GLY A 108 15.17 -20.94 -9.33
CA GLY A 108 13.89 -20.51 -9.84
C GLY A 108 13.52 -19.11 -9.31
N PRO A 109 12.38 -18.56 -9.73
CA PRO A 109 11.92 -17.26 -9.25
C PRO A 109 11.51 -17.33 -7.77
N ALA A 110 11.91 -16.34 -6.98
CA ALA A 110 11.43 -16.16 -5.61
C ALA A 110 10.18 -15.26 -5.62
N SER A 111 9.02 -15.83 -5.32
CA SER A 111 7.74 -15.11 -5.25
C SER A 111 6.92 -15.56 -4.05
N PRO A 112 6.52 -14.63 -3.14
CA PRO A 112 6.92 -13.23 -3.06
C PRO A 112 8.44 -13.05 -2.91
N GLY A 113 8.98 -11.84 -3.16
CA GLY A 113 10.42 -11.54 -3.09
C GLY A 113 11.00 -11.49 -1.66
N SER A 114 10.50 -12.32 -0.74
CA SER A 114 10.92 -12.33 0.66
C SER A 114 12.28 -13.01 0.83
N ILE A 115 12.97 -12.69 1.92
CA ILE A 115 14.21 -13.40 2.28
C ILE A 115 13.97 -14.91 2.45
N ILE A 116 12.78 -15.30 2.91
CA ILE A 116 12.40 -16.71 3.08
C ILE A 116 12.31 -17.40 1.71
N ALA A 117 11.62 -16.79 0.75
CA ALA A 117 11.52 -17.33 -0.61
C ALA A 117 12.87 -17.34 -1.32
N VAL A 118 13.68 -16.29 -1.16
CA VAL A 118 15.04 -16.20 -1.71
C VAL A 118 15.90 -17.34 -1.16
N LEU A 119 15.95 -17.54 0.16
CA LEU A 119 16.72 -18.63 0.78
C LEU A 119 16.17 -20.01 0.40
N GLY A 120 14.84 -20.16 0.32
CA GLY A 120 14.21 -21.42 -0.10
C GLY A 120 14.57 -21.81 -1.54
N GLN A 121 14.68 -20.82 -2.44
CA GLN A 121 15.01 -21.04 -3.84
C GLN A 121 16.53 -21.03 -4.10
N THR A 122 17.35 -20.78 -3.07
CA THR A 122 18.81 -20.70 -3.22
C THR A 122 19.40 -22.07 -3.54
N GLU A 123 20.30 -22.09 -4.51
CA GLU A 123 21.06 -23.29 -4.86
C GLU A 123 22.03 -23.65 -3.71
N ARG A 124 22.27 -24.95 -3.44
CA ARG A 124 23.03 -25.46 -2.28
C ARG A 124 24.43 -24.84 -2.15
N ASN A 125 25.11 -24.60 -3.27
CA ASN A 125 26.45 -24.00 -3.28
C ASN A 125 26.42 -22.47 -3.37
N SER A 126 25.25 -21.85 -3.27
CA SER A 126 25.06 -20.40 -3.48
C SER A 126 24.67 -19.63 -2.22
N PHE A 127 24.39 -20.30 -1.09
CA PHE A 127 23.93 -19.67 0.15
C PHE A 127 24.82 -18.53 0.63
N VAL A 128 26.14 -18.75 0.67
CA VAL A 128 27.08 -17.72 1.13
C VAL A 128 27.03 -16.48 0.24
N GLY A 129 27.10 -16.66 -1.08
CA GLY A 129 27.05 -15.55 -2.03
C GLY A 129 25.71 -14.81 -1.99
N VAL A 130 24.59 -15.53 -1.90
CA VAL A 130 23.26 -14.91 -1.80
C VAL A 130 23.12 -14.12 -0.51
N ILE A 131 23.45 -14.69 0.66
CA ILE A 131 23.35 -14.00 1.95
C ILE A 131 24.24 -12.76 1.97
N LEU A 132 25.49 -12.88 1.52
CA LEU A 132 26.41 -11.74 1.41
C LEU A 132 25.86 -10.68 0.46
N SER A 133 25.27 -11.07 -0.67
CA SER A 133 24.69 -10.12 -1.62
C SER A 133 23.57 -9.29 -1.00
N VAL A 134 22.73 -9.91 -0.15
CA VAL A 134 21.64 -9.21 0.57
C VAL A 134 22.24 -8.25 1.60
N ILE A 135 23.20 -8.70 2.40
CA ILE A 135 23.84 -7.90 3.46
C ILE A 135 24.61 -6.72 2.87
N ILE A 136 25.45 -6.96 1.86
CA ILE A 136 26.26 -5.92 1.21
C ILE A 136 25.36 -4.92 0.50
N SER A 137 24.34 -5.40 -0.21
CA SER A 137 23.36 -4.53 -0.87
C SER A 137 22.64 -3.63 0.13
N ALA A 138 22.15 -4.20 1.25
CA ALA A 138 21.53 -3.43 2.32
C ALA A 138 22.48 -2.42 2.95
N ALA A 139 23.73 -2.81 3.23
CA ALA A 139 24.74 -1.94 3.82
C ALA A 139 25.10 -0.76 2.90
N VAL A 140 25.35 -1.02 1.61
CA VAL A 140 25.65 0.02 0.62
C VAL A 140 24.47 0.97 0.47
N THR A 141 23.26 0.45 0.29
CA THR A 141 22.07 1.32 0.20
C THR A 141 21.85 2.12 1.49
N PHE A 142 22.02 1.51 2.65
CA PHE A 142 21.91 2.19 3.94
C PHE A 142 22.90 3.35 4.06
N VAL A 143 24.18 3.13 3.76
CA VAL A 143 25.22 4.17 3.86
C VAL A 143 24.91 5.35 2.93
N VAL A 144 24.60 5.07 1.67
CA VAL A 144 24.28 6.13 0.68
C VAL A 144 23.00 6.87 1.08
N ALA A 145 21.94 6.15 1.48
CA ALA A 145 20.69 6.74 1.92
C ALA A 145 20.87 7.57 3.21
N ALA A 146 21.65 7.09 4.17
CA ALA A 146 21.95 7.81 5.41
C ALA A 146 22.65 9.14 5.13
N VAL A 147 23.61 9.16 4.20
CA VAL A 147 24.27 10.41 3.77
C VAL A 147 23.25 11.36 3.15
N ILE A 148 22.42 10.89 2.21
CA ILE A 148 21.40 11.71 1.55
C ILE A 148 20.38 12.28 2.54
N LEU A 149 19.91 11.47 3.49
CA LEU A 149 18.93 11.88 4.50
C LEU A 149 19.53 12.89 5.49
N ARG A 150 20.82 12.76 5.82
CA ARG A 150 21.49 13.62 6.80
C ARG A 150 21.96 14.95 6.21
N THR A 151 22.28 15.01 4.92
CA THR A 151 22.72 16.23 4.23
C THR A 151 21.55 17.00 3.59
N GLY A 152 20.40 16.37 3.40
CA GLY A 152 19.21 17.04 2.88
C GLY A 152 18.62 18.05 3.88
N LYS A 153 18.09 19.17 3.37
CA LYS A 153 17.31 20.11 4.20
C LYS A 153 16.21 19.34 4.96
N LYS A 154 16.04 19.66 6.25
CA LYS A 154 14.93 19.23 7.12
C LYS A 154 13.62 19.87 6.67
N GLY A 155 13.20 19.58 5.45
CA GLY A 155 11.83 19.71 5.00
C GLY A 155 11.36 18.29 4.73
N SER A 156 10.34 17.85 5.45
CA SER A 156 9.62 16.63 5.12
C SER A 156 9.24 16.69 3.65
N GLY A 157 9.95 15.93 2.80
CA GLY A 157 9.38 15.58 1.50
C GLY A 157 7.99 15.04 1.79
N ASP A 158 6.99 15.50 1.04
CA ASP A 158 5.60 15.16 1.29
C ASP A 158 5.42 13.65 1.11
N PHE A 159 5.61 12.91 2.20
CA PHE A 159 5.55 11.45 2.23
C PHE A 159 4.14 10.99 1.86
N GLY A 160 3.12 11.79 2.19
CA GLY A 160 1.75 11.58 1.73
C GLY A 160 1.65 11.63 0.20
N ALA A 161 2.20 12.67 -0.43
CA ALA A 161 2.27 12.74 -1.89
C ALA A 161 3.08 11.58 -2.51
N ALA A 162 4.14 11.11 -1.85
CA ALA A 162 4.92 9.98 -2.32
C ALA A 162 4.17 8.63 -2.23
N VAL A 163 3.36 8.45 -1.18
CA VAL A 163 2.44 7.30 -1.05
C VAL A 163 1.40 7.36 -2.17
N ALA A 164 0.78 8.52 -2.40
CA ALA A 164 -0.20 8.71 -3.46
C ALA A 164 0.40 8.46 -4.86
N ALA A 165 1.60 8.98 -5.13
CA ALA A 165 2.32 8.76 -6.38
C ALA A 165 2.66 7.27 -6.58
N THR A 166 2.98 6.53 -5.51
CA THR A 166 3.24 5.08 -5.60
C THR A 166 1.97 4.33 -5.96
N GLN A 167 0.84 4.68 -5.34
CA GLN A 167 -0.46 4.06 -5.63
C GLN A 167 -0.91 4.32 -7.07
N ALA A 168 -0.81 5.58 -7.54
CA ALA A 168 -1.14 5.96 -8.91
C ALA A 168 -0.32 5.17 -9.95
N ASN A 169 0.97 4.98 -9.68
CA ASN A 169 1.88 4.24 -10.57
C ASN A 169 1.65 2.71 -10.57
N LYS A 170 0.96 2.14 -9.56
CA LYS A 170 0.69 0.70 -9.45
C LYS A 170 -0.57 0.28 -10.22
N GLY A 171 -1.44 1.22 -10.58
CA GLY A 171 -2.68 0.96 -11.35
C GLY A 171 -3.79 0.20 -10.60
N LYS A 172 -3.47 -0.44 -9.47
CA LYS A 172 -4.42 -1.03 -8.50
C LYS A 172 -4.05 -0.58 -7.09
N GLU A 173 -5.05 -0.22 -6.29
CA GLU A 173 -4.82 0.18 -4.89
C GLU A 173 -4.28 -0.99 -4.07
N SER A 174 -3.26 -0.72 -3.26
CA SER A 174 -2.71 -1.70 -2.32
C SER A 174 -3.09 -1.31 -0.91
N SER A 175 -3.86 -2.18 -0.24
CA SER A 175 -4.27 -2.04 1.16
C SER A 175 -3.07 -1.82 2.11
N ILE A 176 -1.93 -2.40 1.75
CA ILE A 176 -0.67 -2.33 2.48
C ILE A 176 -0.01 -0.95 2.32
N LEU A 177 -0.10 -0.35 1.13
CA LEU A 177 0.38 1.01 0.90
C LEU A 177 -0.53 2.06 1.56
N SER A 178 -1.85 1.83 1.60
CA SER A 178 -2.78 2.76 2.28
C SER A 178 -2.54 2.84 3.80
N GLY A 179 -2.04 1.77 4.42
CA GLY A 179 -1.63 1.79 5.82
C GLY A 179 -0.48 2.77 6.12
N LEU A 180 0.41 3.02 5.15
CA LEU A 180 1.51 3.98 5.30
C LEU A 180 1.04 5.45 5.33
N GLY A 181 -0.09 5.76 4.70
CA GLY A 181 -0.64 7.11 4.61
C GLY A 181 -1.56 7.50 5.77
N ALA A 182 -1.98 6.52 6.59
CA ALA A 182 -3.01 6.71 7.62
C ALA A 182 -2.47 7.20 8.97
N GLU A 183 -1.15 7.23 9.19
CA GLU A 183 -0.59 7.47 10.52
C GLU A 183 -0.25 8.95 10.81
N THR A 184 -1.29 9.74 11.07
CA THR A 184 -1.24 10.74 12.15
C THR A 184 -1.97 10.15 13.36
N GLY A 185 -1.32 9.25 14.09
CA GLY A 185 -1.79 8.81 15.41
C GLY A 185 -1.64 7.32 15.72
N THR A 186 -0.86 7.05 16.78
CA THR A 186 -0.75 5.82 17.58
C THR A 186 -0.15 4.56 16.96
N ALA A 187 0.93 4.11 17.63
CA ALA A 187 1.69 2.93 17.34
C ALA A 187 0.93 1.63 17.65
N GLY A 188 1.08 0.66 16.75
CA GLY A 188 0.98 -0.77 17.06
C GLY A 188 -0.38 -1.40 16.82
N THR A 189 -0.49 -2.20 15.76
CA THR A 189 -0.65 -3.67 15.85
C THR A 189 -0.62 -4.24 14.43
N VAL A 190 0.36 -5.10 14.17
CA VAL A 190 0.38 -5.99 13.01
C VAL A 190 -0.59 -7.13 13.28
N GLY A 191 -1.78 -7.07 12.69
CA GLY A 191 -2.79 -8.11 12.74
C GLY A 191 -3.32 -8.43 11.35
N GLY A 192 -3.09 -9.67 10.89
CA GLY A 192 -3.87 -10.33 9.84
C GLY A 192 -3.36 -10.15 8.41
N LEU A 193 -2.54 -11.10 7.95
CA LEU A 193 -2.38 -11.44 6.53
C LEU A 193 -3.21 -12.69 6.26
N ALA A 194 -4.27 -12.58 5.45
CA ALA A 194 -4.83 -13.68 4.68
C ALA A 194 -5.76 -13.14 3.57
N ASP A 195 -5.50 -13.62 2.35
CA ASP A 195 -6.30 -13.65 1.11
C ASP A 195 -6.89 -12.34 0.58
N GLY A 196 -6.92 -12.07 -0.72
CA GLY A 196 -6.90 -12.95 -1.89
C GLY A 196 -7.78 -12.26 -2.94
N ALA A 197 -7.44 -12.41 -4.20
CA ALA A 197 -8.00 -11.68 -5.34
C ALA A 197 -9.54 -11.71 -5.46
N SER A 198 -10.13 -10.64 -6.01
CA SER A 198 -11.00 -10.61 -7.20
C SER A 198 -11.73 -9.25 -7.21
N ALA A 199 -11.68 -8.45 -8.28
CA ALA A 199 -12.45 -8.53 -9.54
C ALA A 199 -13.51 -7.42 -9.55
N ALA A 200 -13.51 -6.69 -10.67
CA ALA A 200 -14.41 -5.60 -10.94
C ALA A 200 -15.87 -6.06 -11.03
N GLY A 201 -16.78 -5.22 -10.55
CA GLY A 201 -18.21 -5.41 -10.68
C GLY A 201 -18.96 -4.13 -10.33
N THR A 202 -19.27 -3.35 -11.36
CA THR A 202 -20.29 -2.30 -11.42
C THR A 202 -21.62 -2.76 -10.86
N ASP A 203 -22.27 -1.96 -10.00
CA ASP A 203 -23.71 -1.71 -10.13
C ASP A 203 -24.23 -0.56 -9.26
N GLY A 204 -25.20 0.17 -9.85
CA GLY A 204 -26.24 0.89 -9.12
C GLY A 204 -25.97 2.36 -8.80
N GLY A 205 -26.06 3.22 -9.82
CA GLY A 205 -26.43 4.62 -9.61
C GLY A 205 -27.91 4.75 -9.29
N THR A 206 -28.30 5.73 -8.49
CA THR A 206 -29.70 6.22 -8.47
C THR A 206 -29.72 7.68 -8.01
N ALA A 207 -30.45 8.50 -8.77
CA ALA A 207 -30.78 9.88 -8.42
C ALA A 207 -31.80 9.91 -7.27
N THR A 208 -31.62 10.83 -6.34
CA THR A 208 -32.33 10.87 -5.05
C THR A 208 -33.40 11.95 -5.03
N THR A 209 -34.63 11.60 -4.66
CA THR A 209 -35.79 12.51 -4.55
C THR A 209 -35.92 13.22 -3.19
N THR A 210 -35.11 12.82 -2.20
CA THR A 210 -35.14 13.37 -0.82
C THR A 210 -33.83 14.09 -0.52
N ARG A 211 -33.90 15.26 0.13
CA ARG A 211 -32.72 16.04 0.50
C ARG A 211 -31.92 15.32 1.57
N ILE A 212 -30.63 15.09 1.31
CA ILE A 212 -29.74 14.39 2.23
C ILE A 212 -29.20 15.37 3.28
N GLN A 213 -29.52 15.12 4.56
CA GLN A 213 -29.01 15.86 5.72
C GLN A 213 -28.27 14.96 6.71
N ASP A 214 -28.75 13.73 6.92
CA ASP A 214 -28.18 12.81 7.90
C ASP A 214 -27.59 11.56 7.21
N ILE A 215 -26.26 11.45 7.25
CA ILE A 215 -25.50 10.33 6.69
C ILE A 215 -24.92 9.46 7.80
N VAL A 216 -25.18 8.15 7.74
CA VAL A 216 -24.68 7.18 8.72
C VAL A 216 -23.80 6.12 8.07
N PHE A 217 -22.57 6.01 8.55
CA PHE A 217 -21.69 4.88 8.25
C PHE A 217 -22.00 3.72 9.20
N ALA A 218 -22.48 2.60 8.67
CA ALA A 218 -22.83 1.44 9.48
C ALA A 218 -21.90 0.26 9.24
N CYS A 219 -21.37 -0.31 10.32
CA CYS A 219 -20.64 -1.59 10.31
C CYS A 219 -21.12 -2.47 11.48
N ASP A 220 -20.64 -3.71 11.58
CA ASP A 220 -21.14 -4.67 12.57
C ASP A 220 -20.97 -4.18 14.02
N ALA A 221 -19.79 -3.67 14.36
CA ALA A 221 -19.46 -3.18 15.70
C ALA A 221 -19.67 -1.66 15.89
N GLY A 222 -19.86 -0.90 14.82
CA GLY A 222 -19.97 0.56 14.86
C GLY A 222 -18.69 1.33 15.20
N MET A 223 -17.57 0.63 15.42
CA MET A 223 -16.25 1.19 15.76
C MET A 223 -15.19 0.60 14.81
N GLY A 224 -14.27 1.42 14.31
CA GLY A 224 -13.24 1.02 13.35
C GLY A 224 -13.37 1.69 11.98
N SER A 225 -13.45 0.91 10.91
CA SER A 225 -13.42 1.40 9.53
C SER A 225 -14.58 2.34 9.18
N SER A 226 -15.75 2.19 9.79
CA SER A 226 -16.89 3.11 9.61
C SER A 226 -16.64 4.52 10.20
N ALA A 227 -15.94 4.61 11.32
CA ALA A 227 -15.60 5.90 11.97
C ALA A 227 -14.60 6.70 11.14
N MET A 228 -13.64 5.99 10.54
CA MET A 228 -12.67 6.60 9.64
C MET A 228 -13.34 7.03 8.31
N GLY A 229 -14.23 6.21 7.73
CA GLY A 229 -14.98 6.60 6.52
C GLY A 229 -15.86 7.83 6.72
N ALA A 230 -16.56 7.89 7.87
CA ALA A 230 -17.31 9.08 8.28
C ALA A 230 -16.40 10.32 8.39
N SER A 231 -15.18 10.17 8.89
CA SER A 231 -14.20 11.27 8.99
C SER A 231 -13.73 11.74 7.61
N VAL A 232 -13.48 10.82 6.68
CA VAL A 232 -13.10 11.14 5.29
C VAL A 232 -14.22 11.91 4.59
N LEU A 233 -15.46 11.44 4.68
CA LEU A 233 -16.60 12.11 4.05
C LEU A 233 -16.85 13.49 4.67
N ARG A 234 -16.80 13.64 6.00
CA ARG A 234 -16.88 14.97 6.65
C ARG A 234 -15.84 15.95 6.12
N ASN A 235 -14.61 15.50 5.97
CA ASN A 235 -13.53 16.35 5.47
C ASN A 235 -13.74 16.74 3.99
N LYS A 236 -14.25 15.82 3.16
CA LYS A 236 -14.61 16.12 1.76
C LYS A 236 -15.76 17.12 1.67
N MET A 237 -16.84 16.91 2.43
CA MET A 237 -17.98 17.83 2.52
C MET A 237 -17.54 19.23 2.94
N LYS A 238 -16.71 19.33 3.99
CA LYS A 238 -16.18 20.62 4.47
C LYS A 238 -15.34 21.34 3.40
N LYS A 239 -14.49 20.62 2.68
CA LYS A 239 -13.69 21.19 1.56
C LYS A 239 -14.57 21.65 0.40
N ALA A 240 -15.68 20.96 0.18
CA ALA A 240 -16.70 21.26 -0.82
C ALA A 240 -17.65 22.39 -0.38
N GLY A 241 -17.43 23.01 0.78
CA GLY A 241 -18.26 24.09 1.32
C GLY A 241 -19.60 23.65 1.91
N VAL A 242 -19.81 22.35 2.09
CA VAL A 242 -21.03 21.78 2.68
C VAL A 242 -20.81 21.60 4.19
N THR A 243 -21.57 22.35 5.00
CA THR A 243 -21.45 22.33 6.47
C THR A 243 -22.76 21.98 7.19
N ASP A 244 -23.87 21.91 6.47
CA ASP A 244 -25.23 21.61 6.94
C ASP A 244 -25.58 20.12 6.78
N VAL A 245 -24.60 19.23 6.93
CA VAL A 245 -24.78 17.77 6.82
C VAL A 245 -24.18 17.09 8.04
N THR A 246 -24.97 16.25 8.70
CA THR A 246 -24.52 15.39 9.78
C THR A 246 -23.93 14.12 9.19
N VAL A 247 -22.71 13.77 9.58
CA VAL A 247 -22.08 12.50 9.18
C VAL A 247 -21.55 11.80 10.41
N VAL A 248 -22.16 10.67 10.75
CA VAL A 248 -21.84 9.87 11.95
C VAL A 248 -21.59 8.41 11.59
N ASN A 249 -21.05 7.64 12.54
CA ASN A 249 -20.92 6.20 12.44
C ASN A 249 -21.74 5.52 13.55
N LYS A 250 -22.40 4.39 13.22
CA LYS A 250 -23.17 3.57 14.16
C LYS A 250 -22.92 2.09 13.91
N ALA A 251 -23.20 1.25 14.90
CA ALA A 251 -23.33 -0.18 14.67
C ALA A 251 -24.62 -0.45 13.88
N ILE A 252 -24.65 -1.48 13.02
CA ILE A 252 -25.87 -1.83 12.26
C ILE A 252 -27.03 -2.10 13.22
N ALA A 253 -26.77 -2.76 14.36
CA ALA A 253 -27.79 -3.01 15.38
C ALA A 253 -28.39 -1.72 15.98
N ALA A 254 -27.67 -0.61 15.92
CA ALA A 254 -28.04 0.70 16.47
C ALA A 254 -28.63 1.66 15.41
N LEU A 255 -28.89 1.19 14.19
CA LEU A 255 -29.66 1.95 13.21
C LEU A 255 -31.11 2.11 13.70
N ASP A 256 -31.58 3.35 13.70
CA ASP A 256 -32.85 3.82 14.25
C ASP A 256 -33.86 4.24 13.17
N GLY A 257 -33.51 4.10 11.89
CA GLY A 257 -34.42 4.40 10.77
C GLY A 257 -34.46 5.87 10.34
N THR A 258 -33.75 6.76 11.05
CA THR A 258 -33.83 8.22 10.84
C THR A 258 -32.79 8.76 9.87
N ALA A 259 -31.84 7.93 9.42
CA ALA A 259 -30.81 8.35 8.47
C ALA A 259 -31.40 8.51 7.07
N ASP A 260 -31.04 9.58 6.36
CA ASP A 260 -31.39 9.74 4.95
C ASP A 260 -30.55 8.78 4.08
N LEU A 261 -29.26 8.68 4.39
CA LEU A 261 -28.29 7.85 3.66
C LEU A 261 -27.49 6.97 4.62
N VAL A 262 -27.49 5.66 4.36
CA VAL A 262 -26.70 4.65 5.07
C VAL A 262 -25.60 4.11 4.15
N ILE A 263 -24.36 4.22 4.59
CA ILE A 263 -23.18 3.73 3.87
C ILE A 263 -22.63 2.51 4.59
N THR A 264 -22.53 1.39 3.89
CA THR A 264 -22.06 0.11 4.44
C THR A 264 -21.04 -0.57 3.54
N GLN A 265 -20.27 -1.51 4.09
CA GLN A 265 -19.54 -2.46 3.25
C GLN A 265 -20.53 -3.36 2.51
N ARG A 266 -20.19 -3.77 1.28
CA ARG A 266 -21.06 -4.57 0.39
C ARG A 266 -21.66 -5.81 1.08
N GLU A 267 -20.87 -6.51 1.88
CA GLU A 267 -21.30 -7.71 2.62
C GLU A 267 -22.31 -7.42 3.75
N LEU A 268 -22.42 -6.16 4.18
CA LEU A 268 -23.28 -5.73 5.28
C LEU A 268 -24.52 -4.97 4.81
N THR A 269 -24.61 -4.64 3.51
CA THR A 269 -25.66 -3.78 2.97
C THR A 269 -27.04 -4.39 3.12
N ASP A 270 -27.20 -5.69 2.87
CA ASP A 270 -28.50 -6.35 3.01
C ASP A 270 -29.01 -6.33 4.45
N ARG A 271 -28.10 -6.49 5.42
CA ARG A 271 -28.42 -6.43 6.85
C ARG A 271 -28.82 -5.02 7.27
N ALA A 272 -28.16 -4.00 6.74
CA ALA A 272 -28.51 -2.60 6.98
C ALA A 272 -29.87 -2.23 6.37
N ARG A 273 -30.18 -2.72 5.15
CA ARG A 273 -31.50 -2.55 4.50
C ARG A 273 -32.64 -3.12 5.33
N GLN A 274 -32.44 -4.28 5.94
CA GLN A 274 -33.45 -4.88 6.82
C GLN A 274 -33.72 -4.03 8.07
N LYS A 275 -32.69 -3.36 8.60
CA LYS A 275 -32.80 -2.55 9.83
C LYS A 275 -33.31 -1.13 9.58
N SER A 276 -32.97 -0.56 8.42
CA SER A 276 -33.33 0.82 8.03
C SER A 276 -33.87 0.84 6.60
N PRO A 277 -35.08 0.28 6.35
CA PRO A 277 -35.60 0.09 4.99
C PRO A 277 -36.01 1.39 4.29
N SER A 278 -36.30 2.44 5.07
CA SER A 278 -36.68 3.77 4.59
C SER A 278 -35.49 4.64 4.19
N SER A 279 -34.27 4.28 4.62
CA SER A 279 -33.04 5.00 4.26
C SER A 279 -32.56 4.58 2.87
N GLU A 280 -31.83 5.47 2.22
CA GLU A 280 -31.06 5.11 1.04
C GLU A 280 -29.80 4.33 1.44
N HIS A 281 -29.38 3.35 0.61
CA HIS A 281 -28.23 2.50 0.92
C HIS A 281 -27.19 2.56 -0.17
N VAL A 282 -25.98 2.98 0.20
CA VAL A 282 -24.80 2.94 -0.65
C VAL A 282 -23.84 1.88 -0.13
N SER A 283 -23.51 0.93 -0.98
CA SER A 283 -22.48 -0.07 -0.74
C SER A 283 -21.12 0.44 -1.22
N VAL A 284 -20.10 0.23 -0.38
CA VAL A 284 -18.70 0.47 -0.71
C VAL A 284 -17.88 -0.80 -0.45
N ASP A 285 -16.79 -0.99 -1.16
CA ASP A 285 -15.88 -2.11 -0.88
C ASP A 285 -14.93 -1.78 0.29
N ASN A 286 -14.57 -0.51 0.45
CA ASN A 286 -13.71 -0.02 1.53
C ASN A 286 -14.16 1.36 2.01
N PHE A 287 -14.20 1.55 3.33
CA PHE A 287 -14.57 2.83 3.93
C PHE A 287 -13.50 3.92 3.82
N MET A 288 -12.24 3.56 3.58
CA MET A 288 -11.13 4.52 3.59
C MET A 288 -11.01 5.25 2.26
N ASN A 289 -11.36 4.55 1.18
CA ASN A 289 -11.23 5.06 -0.17
C ASN A 289 -12.33 4.47 -1.05
N SER A 290 -13.37 5.27 -1.28
CA SER A 290 -14.43 4.93 -2.21
C SER A 290 -14.65 6.11 -3.15
N PRO A 291 -14.60 5.91 -4.48
CA PRO A 291 -14.94 6.96 -5.44
C PRO A 291 -16.39 7.44 -5.27
N ARG A 292 -17.25 6.61 -4.67
CA ARG A 292 -18.63 6.95 -4.36
C ARG A 292 -18.75 8.13 -3.38
N TYR A 293 -17.70 8.46 -2.61
CA TYR A 293 -17.75 9.63 -1.73
C TYR A 293 -17.77 10.94 -2.50
N ASP A 294 -17.05 11.01 -3.62
CA ASP A 294 -17.07 12.21 -4.46
C ASP A 294 -18.43 12.33 -5.16
N GLU A 295 -19.01 11.22 -5.63
CA GLU A 295 -20.40 11.17 -6.14
C GLU A 295 -21.42 11.66 -5.10
N ILE A 296 -21.30 11.22 -3.84
CA ILE A 296 -22.17 11.65 -2.75
C ILE A 296 -21.99 13.15 -2.46
N VAL A 297 -20.76 13.65 -2.45
CA VAL A 297 -20.48 15.08 -2.23
C VAL A 297 -21.09 15.92 -3.36
N GLU A 298 -20.91 15.53 -4.61
CA GLU A 298 -21.48 16.22 -5.77
C GLU A 298 -23.02 16.20 -5.73
N LEU A 299 -23.62 15.06 -5.40
CA LEU A 299 -25.07 14.94 -5.26
C LEU A 299 -25.61 15.88 -4.17
N VAL A 300 -24.97 15.89 -3.00
CA VAL A 300 -25.32 16.75 -1.86
C VAL A 300 -25.14 18.23 -2.19
N GLN A 301 -24.10 18.60 -2.93
CA GLN A 301 -23.90 19.96 -3.43
C GLN A 301 -24.98 20.37 -4.43
N LYS A 302 -25.31 19.49 -5.39
CA LYS A 302 -26.33 19.75 -6.41
C LYS A 302 -27.71 20.00 -5.80
N GLN A 303 -28.09 19.19 -4.81
CA GLN A 303 -29.33 19.40 -4.04
C GLN A 303 -29.39 20.77 -3.34
N ARG A 304 -28.24 21.38 -3.05
CA ARG A 304 -28.13 22.70 -2.40
C ARG A 304 -28.05 23.85 -3.38
N SER A 305 -27.53 23.64 -4.58
CA SER A 305 -27.54 24.65 -5.65
C SER A 305 -28.90 24.80 -6.34
N GLU A 306 -29.76 23.79 -6.23
CA GLU A 306 -31.10 23.75 -6.82
C GLU A 306 -32.22 24.17 -5.81
N SER A 307 -31.86 24.57 -4.59
CA SER A 307 -32.76 25.13 -3.55
C SER A 307 -32.55 26.62 -3.38
#